data_AF-A0A9E1U867-F1
#
_entry.id   AF-A0A9E1U867-F1
#
_cell.length_a   1.000
_cell.length_b   1.000
_cell.length_c   1.000
_cell.angle_alpha   90.00
_cell.angle_beta   90.00
_cell.angle_gamma   90.00
#
_symmetry.space_group_name_H-M   'P 1'
#
loop_
_entity.id
_entity.type
_entity.pdbx_description
1 polymer ?
#
loop_
_entity_poly.entity_id
_entity_poly.type
_entity_poly.pdbx_seq_one_letter_code
_entity_poly.pdbx_strand_id
1 'polypeptide(L)'
;MTWLLLNLIVTWYMVGLIWLIQVVHYPLFANIPAEVFPAYERQNTHRTAWVVIGPMLLELFSAILLWWSPPTGLSSTLLGTSLGLLVLIWASTFWLQVPQHLRLSEGYDSYAQQLLVQTNWIRTLAWTARGFLLAWALHQQLH
;
A
#
# COMPACT_ATOMS: atom_id res chain seq x y z
N MET A 1 11.84 -19.98 3.07
CA MET A 1 10.40 -20.11 3.46
C MET A 1 9.95 -18.96 4.36
N THR A 2 10.64 -18.69 5.47
CA THR A 2 10.27 -17.65 6.45
C THR A 2 10.01 -16.27 5.83
N TRP A 3 10.91 -15.77 4.97
CA TRP A 3 10.75 -14.45 4.34
C TRP A 3 9.57 -14.39 3.37
N LEU A 4 9.29 -15.48 2.66
CA LEU A 4 8.13 -15.57 1.77
C LEU A 4 6.82 -15.47 2.58
N LEU A 5 6.72 -16.22 3.68
CA LEU A 5 5.56 -16.17 4.57
C LEU A 5 5.37 -14.79 5.20
N LEU A 6 6.45 -14.21 5.76
CA LEU A 6 6.39 -12.87 6.33
C LEU A 6 5.95 -11.84 5.29
N ASN A 7 6.55 -11.88 4.10
CA ASN A 7 6.21 -10.96 3.02
C ASN A 7 4.76 -11.13 2.59
N LEU A 8 4.28 -12.36 2.43
CA LEU A 8 2.89 -12.67 2.10
C LEU A 8 1.91 -12.13 3.16
N ILE A 9 2.17 -12.41 4.44
CA ILE A 9 1.30 -11.99 5.56
C ILE A 9 1.20 -10.47 5.60
N VAL A 10 2.34 -9.78 5.56
CA VAL A 10 2.37 -8.32 5.63
C VAL A 10 1.74 -7.69 4.39
N THR A 11 1.96 -8.26 3.20
CA THR A 11 1.29 -7.81 1.96
C THR A 11 -0.22 -7.97 2.06
N TRP A 12 -0.74 -9.11 2.54
CA TRP A 12 -2.19 -9.29 2.67
C TRP A 12 -2.82 -8.40 3.74
N TYR A 13 -2.09 -8.08 4.81
CA TYR A 13 -2.48 -7.00 5.72
C TYR A 13 -2.63 -5.67 4.98
N MET A 14 -1.65 -5.30 4.15
CA MET A 14 -1.71 -4.07 3.34
C MET A 14 -2.82 -4.10 2.29
N VAL A 15 -3.12 -5.25 1.69
CA VAL A 15 -4.27 -5.44 0.79
C VAL A 15 -5.57 -5.12 1.53
N GLY A 16 -5.80 -5.72 2.70
CA GLY A 16 -7.00 -5.43 3.50
C GLY A 16 -7.10 -3.95 3.88
N LEU A 17 -5.99 -3.37 4.34
CA LEU A 17 -5.93 -1.97 4.74
C LEU A 17 -6.20 -1.02 3.57
N ILE A 18 -5.61 -1.25 2.40
CA ILE A 18 -5.77 -0.34 1.26
C ILE A 18 -7.18 -0.41 0.67
N TRP A 19 -7.82 -1.58 0.68
CA TRP A 19 -9.21 -1.72 0.25
C TRP A 19 -10.16 -1.00 1.21
N LEU A 20 -9.93 -1.08 2.52
CA LEU A 20 -10.67 -0.30 3.51
C LEU A 20 -10.51 1.20 3.24
N ILE A 21 -9.29 1.65 2.97
CA ILE A 21 -9.02 3.06 2.66
C ILE A 21 -9.73 3.48 1.37
N GLN A 22 -9.59 2.69 0.30
CA GLN A 22 -10.08 3.03 -1.03
C GLN A 22 -11.61 3.05 -1.13
N VAL A 23 -12.28 2.03 -0.56
CA VAL A 23 -13.72 1.81 -0.76
C VAL A 23 -14.55 2.46 0.33
N VAL A 24 -14.02 2.57 1.55
CA VAL A 24 -14.77 3.07 2.70
C VAL A 24 -14.25 4.44 3.12
N HIS A 25 -12.97 4.53 3.50
CA HIS A 25 -12.44 5.72 4.16
C HIS A 25 -12.45 6.96 3.26
N TYR A 26 -11.90 6.85 2.05
CA TYR A 26 -11.81 7.97 1.11
C TYR A 26 -13.17 8.47 0.60
N PRO A 27 -14.15 7.61 0.24
CA PRO A 27 -15.48 8.10 -0.12
C PRO A 27 -16.18 8.84 1.04
N LEU A 28 -15.96 8.44 2.29
CA LEU A 28 -16.53 9.10 3.45
C LEU A 28 -15.96 10.50 3.71
N PHE A 29 -14.83 10.88 3.09
CA PHE A 29 -14.30 12.25 3.16
C PHE A 29 -15.28 13.28 2.60
N ALA A 30 -16.12 12.89 1.62
CA ALA A 30 -17.13 13.77 1.05
C ALA A 30 -18.22 14.21 2.05
N ASN A 31 -18.33 13.51 3.19
CA ASN A 31 -19.31 13.82 4.24
C ASN A 31 -18.76 14.74 5.33
N ILE A 32 -17.49 15.15 5.24
CA ILE A 32 -16.83 16.00 6.24
C ILE A 32 -16.96 17.46 5.81
N PRO A 33 -17.52 18.36 6.65
CA PRO A 33 -17.62 19.78 6.31
C PRO A 33 -16.26 20.40 6.03
N ALA A 34 -16.18 21.24 5.00
CA ALA A 34 -14.93 21.82 4.51
C ALA A 34 -14.19 22.65 5.58
N GLU A 35 -14.94 23.27 6.50
CA GLU A 35 -14.41 24.12 7.57
C GLU A 35 -13.58 23.33 8.60
N VAL A 36 -13.96 22.07 8.85
CA VAL A 36 -13.28 21.19 9.82
C VAL A 36 -12.33 20.20 9.16
N PHE A 37 -12.42 20.05 7.84
CA PHE A 37 -11.69 19.05 7.07
C PHE A 37 -10.16 19.09 7.29
N PRO A 38 -9.45 20.25 7.25
CA PRO A 38 -8.00 20.25 7.39
C PRO A 38 -7.54 19.76 8.76
N ALA A 39 -8.30 20.09 9.82
CA ALA A 39 -8.02 19.61 11.17
C ALA A 39 -8.24 18.10 11.29
N TYR A 40 -9.31 17.58 10.69
CA TYR A 40 -9.55 16.14 10.56
C TYR A 40 -8.41 15.47 9.79
N GLU A 41 -8.00 16.01 8.65
CA GLU A 41 -7.04 15.37 7.76
C GLU A 41 -5.64 15.28 8.37
N ARG A 42 -5.20 16.30 9.12
CA ARG A 42 -3.95 16.24 9.88
C ARG A 42 -3.96 15.08 10.88
N GLN A 43 -5.08 14.90 11.60
CA GLN A 43 -5.22 13.79 12.54
C GLN A 43 -5.31 12.44 11.83
N ASN A 44 -6.07 12.37 10.74
CA ASN A 44 -6.22 11.20 9.91
C ASN A 44 -4.86 10.72 9.36
N THR A 45 -4.08 11.62 8.76
CA THR A 45 -2.75 11.31 8.20
C THR A 45 -1.81 10.83 9.30
N HIS A 46 -1.75 11.52 10.44
CA HIS A 46 -0.89 11.13 11.56
C HIS A 46 -1.27 9.76 12.14
N ARG A 47 -2.56 9.47 12.33
CA ARG A 47 -3.03 8.17 12.84
C ARG A 47 -2.83 7.05 11.84
N THR A 48 -3.06 7.31 10.57
CA THR A 48 -2.85 6.35 9.48
C THR A 48 -1.37 5.97 9.37
N ALA A 49 -0.45 6.92 9.59
CA ALA A 49 0.98 6.65 9.58
C ALA A 49 1.39 5.55 10.57
N TRP A 50 0.81 5.52 11.78
CA TRP A 50 1.09 4.48 12.78
C TRP A 50 0.75 3.07 12.32
N VAL A 51 -0.34 2.91 11.57
CA VAL A 51 -0.82 1.58 11.12
C VAL A 51 -0.26 1.17 9.76
N VAL A 52 0.32 2.11 9.00
CA VAL A 52 0.86 1.89 7.65
C VAL A 52 2.38 1.75 7.64
N ILE A 53 3.12 2.65 8.31
CA ILE A 53 4.58 2.74 8.16
C ILE A 53 5.28 1.45 8.58
N GLY A 54 4.92 0.89 9.75
CA GLY A 54 5.52 -0.34 10.25
C GLY A 54 5.36 -1.51 9.26
N PRO A 55 4.11 -1.86 8.88
CA PRO A 55 3.86 -2.88 7.87
C PRO A 55 4.51 -2.61 6.51
N MET A 56 4.49 -1.38 5.99
CA MET A 56 5.16 -1.06 4.72
C MET A 56 6.68 -1.26 4.78
N LEU A 57 7.32 -0.86 5.88
CA LEU A 57 8.75 -1.10 6.07
C LEU A 57 9.04 -2.60 6.19
N LEU A 58 8.26 -3.34 6.97
CA LEU A 58 8.40 -4.80 7.08
C LEU A 58 8.20 -5.48 5.72
N GLU A 59 7.26 -5.03 4.90
CA GLU A 59 7.06 -5.51 3.53
C GLU A 59 8.31 -5.28 2.68
N LEU A 60 8.90 -4.08 2.75
CA LEU A 60 10.13 -3.73 2.04
C LEU A 60 11.32 -4.59 2.47
N PHE A 61 11.59 -4.67 3.77
CA PHE A 61 12.71 -5.45 4.30
C PHE A 61 12.56 -6.93 3.97
N SER A 62 11.37 -7.51 4.19
CA SER A 62 11.14 -8.92 3.87
C SER A 62 11.20 -9.20 2.37
N ALA A 63 10.82 -8.26 1.50
CA ALA A 63 10.95 -8.41 0.05
C ALA A 63 12.43 -8.41 -0.39
N ILE A 64 13.25 -7.52 0.19
CA ILE A 64 14.69 -7.46 -0.08
C ILE A 64 15.38 -8.77 0.39
N LEU A 65 15.06 -9.24 1.60
CA LEU A 65 15.61 -10.50 2.12
C LEU A 65 15.16 -11.71 1.30
N LEU A 66 13.90 -11.73 0.83
CA LEU A 66 13.39 -12.77 -0.07
C LEU A 66 14.13 -12.78 -1.41
N TRP A 67 14.52 -11.62 -1.93
CA TRP A 67 15.32 -11.52 -3.16
C TRP A 67 16.75 -12.04 -2.99
N TRP A 68 17.40 -11.73 -1.86
CA TRP A 68 18.75 -12.23 -1.59
C TRP A 68 18.82 -13.70 -1.22
N SER A 69 17.78 -14.22 -0.56
CA SER A 69 17.71 -15.63 -0.15
C SER A 69 16.37 -16.25 -0.55
N PRO A 70 16.15 -16.45 -1.86
CA PRO A 70 14.91 -17.02 -2.35
C PRO A 70 14.85 -18.52 -2.04
N PRO A 71 13.68 -19.06 -1.66
CA PRO A 71 13.43 -20.50 -1.68
C PRO A 71 13.84 -21.14 -3.02
N THR A 72 14.37 -22.35 -2.95
CA THR A 72 14.84 -23.10 -4.13
C THR A 72 13.69 -23.35 -5.12
N GLY A 73 13.95 -23.13 -6.41
CA GLY A 73 12.97 -23.36 -7.47
C GLY A 73 12.03 -22.19 -7.77
N LEU A 74 12.07 -21.10 -6.98
CA LEU A 74 11.31 -19.90 -7.31
C LEU A 74 11.89 -19.15 -8.50
N SER A 75 11.02 -18.77 -9.43
CA SER A 75 11.39 -17.97 -10.61
C SER A 75 11.87 -16.57 -10.22
N SER A 76 13.03 -16.17 -10.75
CA SER A 76 13.56 -14.81 -10.62
C SER A 76 12.65 -13.78 -11.27
N THR A 77 11.94 -14.13 -12.35
CA THR A 77 10.94 -13.26 -12.97
C THR A 77 9.80 -12.97 -12.01
N LEU A 78 9.28 -13.99 -11.31
CA LEU A 78 8.21 -13.82 -10.32
C LEU A 78 8.66 -12.85 -9.21
N LEU A 79 9.82 -13.09 -8.61
CA LEU A 79 10.33 -12.23 -7.54
C LEU A 79 10.62 -10.81 -8.05
N GLY A 80 11.14 -10.67 -9.26
CA GLY A 80 11.37 -9.38 -9.91
C GLY A 80 10.09 -8.60 -10.16
N THR A 81 9.02 -9.27 -10.62
CA THR A 81 7.69 -8.67 -10.76
C THR A 81 7.13 -8.23 -9.41
N SER A 82 7.29 -9.05 -8.37
CA SER A 82 6.87 -8.70 -7.00
C SER A 82 7.56 -7.43 -6.49
N LEU A 83 8.87 -7.32 -6.72
CA LEU A 83 9.65 -6.12 -6.37
C LEU A 83 9.25 -4.91 -7.22
N GLY A 84 9.03 -5.08 -8.52
CA GLY A 84 8.58 -4.02 -9.40
C GLY A 84 7.24 -3.42 -8.96
N LEU A 85 6.29 -4.27 -8.57
CA LEU A 85 5.02 -3.84 -7.99
C LEU A 85 5.23 -3.08 -6.66
N LEU A 86 6.14 -3.54 -5.81
CA LEU A 86 6.46 -2.85 -4.57
C LEU A 86 7.06 -1.47 -4.83
N VAL A 87 7.99 -1.34 -5.79
CA VAL A 87 8.54 -0.04 -6.19
C VAL A 87 7.44 0.88 -6.71
N LEU A 88 6.52 0.39 -7.53
CA LEU A 88 5.37 1.15 -8.02
C LEU A 88 4.48 1.66 -6.86
N ILE A 89 4.23 0.82 -5.86
CA ILE A 89 3.45 1.19 -4.66
C ILE A 89 4.15 2.31 -3.88
N TRP A 90 5.45 2.18 -3.61
CA TRP A 90 6.21 3.20 -2.89
C TRP A 90 6.31 4.51 -3.69
N ALA A 91 6.59 4.41 -4.99
CA ALA A 91 6.66 5.57 -5.87
C ALA A 91 5.32 6.33 -5.92
N SER A 92 4.21 5.63 -6.18
CA SER A 92 2.89 6.27 -6.15
C SER A 92 2.59 6.89 -4.80
N THR A 93 2.91 6.21 -3.69
CA THR A 93 2.72 6.76 -2.34
C THR A 93 3.41 8.10 -2.17
N PHE A 94 4.70 8.18 -2.49
CA PHE A 94 5.50 9.41 -2.28
C PHE A 94 5.16 10.54 -3.25
N TRP A 95 4.93 10.24 -4.53
CA TRP A 95 4.75 11.27 -5.55
C TRP A 95 3.29 11.64 -5.80
N LEU A 96 2.35 10.75 -5.52
CA LEU A 96 0.93 10.97 -5.79
C LEU A 96 0.15 11.17 -4.51
N GLN A 97 0.23 10.27 -3.52
CA GLN A 97 -0.65 10.36 -2.34
C GLN A 97 -0.16 11.34 -1.28
N VAL A 98 1.13 11.32 -0.92
CA VAL A 98 1.69 12.22 0.11
C VAL A 98 1.44 13.71 -0.22
N PRO A 99 1.68 14.21 -1.45
CA PRO A 99 1.44 15.61 -1.76
C PRO A 99 -0.03 16.01 -1.64
N GLN A 100 -0.98 15.14 -1.99
CA GLN A 100 -2.40 15.45 -1.83
C GLN A 100 -2.83 15.46 -0.37
N HIS A 101 -2.33 14.53 0.46
CA HIS A 101 -2.58 14.56 1.90
C HIS A 101 -2.05 15.85 2.56
N LEU A 102 -0.88 16.34 2.13
CA LEU A 102 -0.33 17.62 2.59
C LEU A 102 -1.22 18.80 2.18
N ARG A 103 -1.63 18.86 0.90
CA ARG A 103 -2.53 19.90 0.39
C ARG A 103 -3.87 19.93 1.13
N LEU A 104 -4.45 18.76 1.34
CA LEU A 104 -5.70 18.58 2.08
C LEU A 104 -5.57 18.89 3.59
N SER A 105 -4.36 18.79 4.14
CA SER A 105 -4.05 19.18 5.52
C SER A 105 -3.94 20.68 5.71
N GLU A 106 -3.73 21.46 4.64
CA GLU A 106 -3.66 22.92 4.67
C GLU A 106 -5.03 23.57 4.41
N GLY A 107 -5.85 22.96 3.55
CA GLY A 107 -7.19 23.43 3.22
C GLY A 107 -7.99 22.37 2.48
N TYR A 108 -9.32 22.43 2.57
CA TYR A 108 -10.16 21.53 1.76
C TYR A 108 -10.00 21.90 0.28
N ASP A 109 -9.63 20.90 -0.52
CA ASP A 109 -9.47 21.03 -1.96
C ASP A 109 -10.10 19.81 -2.65
N SER A 110 -11.25 20.03 -3.28
CA SER A 110 -12.00 18.96 -3.95
C SER A 110 -11.22 18.28 -5.08
N TYR A 111 -10.35 19.02 -5.77
CA TYR A 111 -9.50 18.45 -6.82
C TYR A 111 -8.43 17.54 -6.21
N ALA A 112 -7.78 18.00 -5.13
CA ALA A 112 -6.80 17.18 -4.40
C ALA A 112 -7.43 15.90 -3.83
N GLN A 113 -8.64 15.99 -3.28
CA GLN A 113 -9.41 14.84 -2.80
C GLN A 113 -9.69 13.84 -3.94
N GLN A 114 -10.22 14.31 -5.07
CA GLN A 114 -10.52 13.43 -6.21
C GLN A 114 -9.25 12.75 -6.74
N LEU A 115 -8.16 13.50 -6.88
CA LEU A 115 -6.90 12.96 -7.35
C LEU A 115 -6.32 11.94 -6.36
N LEU A 116 -6.46 12.17 -5.06
CA LEU A 116 -6.08 11.20 -4.03
C LEU A 116 -6.84 9.87 -4.21
N VAL A 117 -8.17 9.92 -4.36
CA VAL A 117 -9.00 8.72 -4.52
C VAL A 117 -8.69 7.99 -5.84
N GLN A 118 -8.55 8.73 -6.93
CA GLN A 118 -8.29 8.15 -8.26
C GLN A 118 -6.91 7.50 -8.33
N THR A 119 -5.88 8.20 -7.84
CA THR A 119 -4.50 7.69 -7.90
C THR A 119 -4.24 6.56 -6.90
N ASN A 120 -5.00 6.46 -5.80
CA ASN A 120 -4.85 5.37 -4.84
C ASN A 120 -5.31 4.00 -5.38
N TRP A 121 -6.08 3.97 -6.48
CA TRP A 121 -6.33 2.72 -7.21
C TRP A 121 -5.05 2.06 -7.73
N ILE A 122 -4.00 2.83 -8.03
CA ILE A 122 -2.69 2.28 -8.42
C ILE A 122 -2.18 1.36 -7.32
N ARG A 123 -2.16 1.83 -6.07
CA ARG A 123 -1.72 1.05 -4.91
C ARG A 123 -2.65 -0.10 -4.60
N THR A 124 -3.96 0.13 -4.70
CA THR A 124 -4.98 -0.89 -4.42
C THR A 124 -4.81 -2.10 -5.35
N LEU A 125 -4.69 -1.85 -6.66
CA LEU A 125 -4.48 -2.90 -7.65
C LEU A 125 -3.08 -3.52 -7.55
N ALA A 126 -2.04 -2.71 -7.34
CA ALA A 126 -0.67 -3.20 -7.24
C ALA A 126 -0.48 -4.11 -6.01
N TRP A 127 -0.98 -3.74 -4.82
CA TRP A 127 -0.92 -4.61 -3.65
C TRP A 127 -1.73 -5.89 -3.85
N THR A 128 -2.92 -5.79 -4.46
CA THR A 128 -3.77 -6.96 -4.73
C THR A 128 -3.07 -7.94 -5.66
N ALA A 129 -2.53 -7.46 -6.79
CA ALA A 129 -1.77 -8.27 -7.73
C ALA A 129 -0.54 -8.90 -7.08
N ARG A 130 0.19 -8.11 -6.27
CA ARG A 130 1.36 -8.58 -5.53
C ARG A 130 1.00 -9.67 -4.51
N GLY A 131 -0.11 -9.52 -3.79
CA GLY A 131 -0.62 -10.51 -2.83
C GLY A 131 -0.94 -11.86 -3.50
N PHE A 132 -1.62 -11.84 -4.65
CA PHE A 132 -1.86 -13.06 -5.43
C PHE A 132 -0.58 -13.70 -5.96
N LEU A 133 0.37 -12.88 -6.43
CA LEU A 133 1.64 -13.36 -6.94
C LEU A 133 2.49 -14.04 -5.84
N LEU A 134 2.51 -13.49 -4.63
CA LEU A 134 3.16 -14.11 -3.47
C LEU A 134 2.43 -15.37 -3.00
N ALA A 135 1.09 -15.39 -3.04
CA ALA A 135 0.31 -16.58 -2.73
C ALA A 135 0.62 -17.72 -3.72
N TRP A 136 0.75 -17.40 -5.00
CA TRP A 136 1.18 -18.33 -6.04
C TRP A 136 2.61 -18.84 -5.81
N ALA A 137 3.54 -17.97 -5.39
CA ALA A 137 4.88 -18.39 -5.03
C ALA A 137 4.89 -19.35 -3.84
N LEU A 138 4.04 -19.12 -2.84
CA LEU A 138 3.90 -20.05 -1.72
C LEU A 138 3.32 -21.40 -2.18
N HIS A 139 2.30 -21.39 -3.04
CA HIS A 139 1.71 -22.60 -3.60
C HIS A 139 2.75 -23.48 -4.33
N GLN A 140 3.62 -22.88 -5.15
CA GLN A 140 4.73 -23.58 -5.84
C GLN A 140 5.78 -24.20 -4.90
N GLN A 141 5.79 -23.83 -3.62
CA GLN A 141 6.75 -24.37 -2.65
C GLN A 141 6.13 -25.44 -1.75
N LEU A 142 4.80 -25.56 -1.76
CA LEU A 142 4.07 -26.60 -1.04
C LEU A 142 3.81 -27.84 -1.91
N HIS A 143 3.95 -27.71 -3.22
CA HIS A 143 3.73 -28.74 -4.24
C HIS A 143 4.95 -28.88 -5.13
#